data_AF-A0A7C6E725-F1
#
_entry.id   AF-A0A7C6E725-F1
#
_cell.length_a   1.000
_cell.length_b   1.000
_cell.length_c   1.000
_cell.angle_alpha   90.00
_cell.angle_beta   90.00
_cell.angle_gamma   90.00
#
_symmetry.space_group_name_H-M   'P 1'
#
loop_
_entity.id
_entity.type
_entity.pdbx_description
1 polymer ?
#
loop_
_entity_poly.entity_id
_entity_poly.type
_entity_poly.pdbx_seq_one_letter_code
_entity_poly.pdbx_strand_id
1 'polypeptide(L)' 'LVEGVMLVKRHTRRNPARQIKGGIAERESPIAVSNVMLVCPGCGPTRIAHKVELVGGKARRTRICRKCGAPLEKKA' A
#
# COMPACT_ATOMS: atom_id res chain seq x y z
N LEU A 1 -2.00 5.68 -2.07
CA LEU A 1 -2.76 5.31 -3.29
C LEU A 1 -2.22 3.98 -3.78
N VAL A 2 -3.01 3.22 -4.54
CA VAL A 2 -2.52 1.98 -5.16
C VAL A 2 -2.27 2.32 -6.63
N GLU A 3 -1.05 2.07 -7.11
CA GLU A 3 -0.66 2.37 -8.48
C GLU A 3 -1.53 1.59 -9.48
N GLY A 4 -1.98 2.25 -10.54
CA GLY A 4 -2.78 1.65 -11.61
C GLY A 4 -4.19 1.20 -11.20
N VAL A 5 -4.64 1.46 -9.97
CA VAL A 5 -5.96 1.05 -9.47
C VAL A 5 -6.82 2.27 -9.21
N MET A 6 -8.12 2.15 -9.49
CA MET A 6 -9.13 3.19 -9.26
C MET A 6 -8.83 4.49 -10.03
N LEU A 7 -8.57 4.34 -11.33
CA LEU A 7 -8.32 5.46 -12.23
C LEU A 7 -9.60 6.25 -12.46
N VAL A 8 -9.52 7.57 -12.27
CA VAL A 8 -10.62 8.50 -12.54
C VAL A 8 -10.22 9.48 -13.63
N LYS A 9 -11.15 9.72 -14.55
CA LYS A 9 -11.03 10.77 -15.56
C LYS A 9 -11.42 12.10 -14.94
N ARG A 10 -10.47 13.02 -14.81
CA ARG A 10 -10.71 14.36 -14.29
C ARG A 10 -10.41 15.40 -15.35
N HIS A 11 -11.37 16.29 -15.58
CA HIS A 11 -11.16 17.48 -16.40
C HIS A 11 -10.18 18.42 -15.68
N THR A 12 -9.03 18.66 -16.30
CA THR A 12 -8.00 19.57 -15.81
C THR A 12 -8.03 20.86 -16.62
N ARG A 13 -8.14 21.99 -15.92
CA ARG A 13 -7.96 23.31 -16.54
C ARG A 13 -6.48 23.47 -16.89
N ARG A 14 -6.20 23.99 -18.08
CA ARG A 14 -4.83 24.26 -18.54
C ARG A 14 -4.17 25.26 -17.59
N ASN A 15 -2.95 24.96 -17.15
CA ASN A 15 -2.12 25.90 -16.39
C ASN A 15 -0.70 25.93 -17.01
N PRO A 16 -0.42 26.89 -17.90
CA PRO A 16 0.87 27.00 -18.59
C PRO A 16 2.05 27.21 -17.63
N ALA A 17 1.86 27.95 -16.53
CA ALA A 17 2.91 28.23 -15.55
C ALA A 17 3.39 26.97 -14.81
N ARG A 18 2.55 25.94 -14.72
CA ARG A 18 2.89 24.64 -14.12
C ARG A 18 3.09 23.53 -15.16
N GLN A 19 3.19 23.88 -16.44
CA GLN A 19 3.28 22.95 -17.57
C GLN A 19 2.13 21.91 -17.63
N ILE A 20 0.97 22.23 -17.05
CA ILE A 20 -0.18 21.32 -17.04
C ILE A 20 -0.96 21.53 -18.34
N LYS A 21 -0.91 20.54 -19.23
CA LYS A 21 -1.78 20.46 -20.40
C LYS A 21 -3.24 20.36 -19.93
N GLY A 22 -4.12 21.14 -20.55
CA GLY A 22 -5.56 21.03 -20.30
C GLY A 22 -6.14 19.81 -21.00
N GLY A 23 -7.26 19.29 -20.51
CA GLY A 23 -7.96 18.16 -21.11
C GLY A 23 -8.52 17.20 -20.07
N ILE A 24 -8.70 15.96 -20.47
CA ILE A 24 -9.09 14.87 -19.58
C ILE A 24 -7.81 14.14 -19.15
N ALA A 25 -7.46 14.24 -17.88
CA ALA A 25 -6.32 13.52 -17.30
C ALA A 25 -6.84 12.32 -16.50
N GLU A 26 -6.13 11.19 -16.61
CA GLU A 26 -6.33 10.03 -15.74
C GLU A 26 -5.42 10.15 -14.52
N ARG A 27 -5.96 9.84 -13.34
CA ARG A 27 -5.21 9.81 -12.09
C ARG A 27 -5.77 8.74 -11.17
N GLU A 28 -4.92 8.17 -10.33
CA GLU A 28 -5.36 7.27 -9.27
C GLU A 28 -6.23 8.03 -8.26
N SER A 29 -7.22 7.34 -7.72
CA SER A 29 -8.08 7.85 -6.67
C SER A 29 -7.97 7.02 -5.39
N PRO A 30 -8.35 7.60 -4.23
CA PRO A 30 -8.26 6.89 -2.95
C PRO A 30 -9.16 5.66 -2.93
N ILE A 31 -8.56 4.50 -2.62
CA ILE A 31 -9.28 3.27 -2.31
C ILE A 31 -9.41 3.11 -0.79
N ALA A 32 -10.56 2.62 -0.34
CA ALA A 32 -10.78 2.32 1.07
C ALA A 32 -9.80 1.23 1.56
N VAL A 33 -9.18 1.46 2.71
CA VAL A 33 -8.16 0.56 3.29
C VAL A 33 -8.73 -0.82 3.62
N SER A 34 -10.03 -0.91 3.91
CA SER A 34 -10.73 -2.19 4.14
C SER A 34 -10.77 -3.10 2.90
N ASN A 35 -10.62 -2.53 1.71
CA ASN A 35 -10.74 -3.26 0.43
C ASN A 35 -9.40 -3.80 -0.07
N VAL A 36 -8.31 -3.58 0.68
CA VAL A 36 -6.96 -4.05 0.32
C VAL A 36 -6.45 -5.08 1.34
N MET A 37 -5.63 -6.02 0.88
CA MET A 37 -4.98 -7.05 1.70
C MET A 37 -3.47 -7.03 1.50
N LEU A 38 -2.72 -7.39 2.54
CA LEU A 38 -1.29 -7.62 2.40
C LEU A 38 -1.03 -8.95 1.70
N VAL A 39 -0.07 -8.93 0.77
CA VAL A 39 0.37 -10.11 0.04
C VAL A 39 1.62 -10.66 0.69
N CYS A 40 1.55 -11.90 1.18
CA CYS A 40 2.70 -12.67 1.61
C CYS A 40 3.32 -13.36 0.40
N PRO A 41 4.65 -13.27 0.17
CA PRO A 41 5.29 -13.86 -1.01
C PRO A 41 5.13 -15.39 -1.08
N GLY A 42 4.92 -16.08 0.04
CA GLY A 42 4.72 -17.54 0.05
C GLY A 42 3.26 -17.98 -0.01
N CYS A 43 2.31 -17.18 0.50
CA CYS A 43 0.92 -17.63 0.73
C CYS A 43 -0.15 -16.78 0.02
N GLY A 44 0.26 -15.77 -0.74
CA GLY A 44 -0.64 -14.83 -1.38
C GLY A 44 -1.33 -13.88 -0.38
N PRO A 45 -2.60 -13.49 -0.61
CA PRO A 45 -3.29 -12.53 0.26
C PRO A 45 -3.54 -13.11 1.66
N THR A 46 -3.15 -12.37 2.69
CA THR A 46 -3.20 -12.83 4.09
C THR A 46 -3.57 -11.73 5.08
N ARG A 47 -4.11 -12.15 6.23
CA ARG A 47 -4.30 -11.27 7.39
C ARG A 47 -3.01 -11.16 8.21
N ILE A 48 -2.89 -10.05 8.94
CA ILE A 48 -1.76 -9.75 9.82
C ILE A 48 -1.97 -10.40 11.19
N ALA A 49 -0.90 -10.91 11.78
CA ALA A 49 -0.75 -11.13 13.21
C ALA A 49 0.50 -10.40 13.72
N HIS A 50 0.66 -10.29 15.04
CA HIS A 50 1.80 -9.64 15.66
C HIS A 50 2.63 -10.65 16.45
N LYS A 51 3.95 -10.53 16.35
CA LYS A 51 4.90 -11.24 17.20
C LYS A 51 5.73 -10.22 17.98
N VAL A 52 6.00 -10.53 19.24
CA VAL A 52 6.87 -9.70 20.09
C VAL A 52 8.18 -10.44 20.26
N GLU A 53 9.29 -9.81 19.88
CA GLU A 53 10.63 -10.35 20.02
C GLU A 53 11.48 -9.39 20.87
N LEU A 54 12.30 -9.95 21.76
CA LEU A 54 13.25 -9.18 22.57
C LEU A 54 14.58 -9.13 21.83
N VAL A 55 14.91 -7.97 21.27
CA VAL A 55 16.20 -7.74 20.60
C VAL A 55 16.94 -6.66 21.39
N GLY A 56 18.06 -7.04 22.03
CA GLY A 56 18.87 -6.11 22.82
C GLY A 56 18.15 -5.52 24.04
N GLY A 57 17.27 -6.29 24.70
CA GLY A 57 16.51 -5.86 25.87
C GLY A 57 15.31 -4.95 25.58
N LYS A 58 15.05 -4.62 24.30
CA LYS A 58 13.87 -3.86 23.87
C LYS A 58 12.87 -4.77 23.17
N ALA A 59 11.60 -4.63 23.53
CA ALA A 59 10.52 -5.35 22.87
C ALA A 59 10.25 -4.75 21.48
N ARG A 60 10.50 -5.52 20.42
CA ARG A 60 10.15 -5.18 19.04
C ARG A 60 8.90 -5.94 18.64
N ARG A 61 7.86 -5.22 18.23
CA ARG A 61 6.65 -5.80 17.65
C ARG A 61 6.84 -5.89 16.14
N THR A 62 6.81 -7.10 15.60
CA THR A 62 6.88 -7.36 14.16
C THR A 62 5.55 -7.86 13.63
N ARG A 63 5.23 -7.48 12.39
CA ARG A 63 4.05 -8.01 11.68
C ARG A 63 4.40 -9.36 11.04
N ILE A 64 3.59 -10.37 11.31
CA ILE A 64 3.74 -11.72 10.76
C ILE A 64 2.52 -12.10 9.92
N CYS A 65 2.76 -12.96 8.93
CA CYS A 65 1.71 -13.58 8.14
C CYS A 65 0.91 -14.54 9.03
N ARG A 66 -0.41 -14.40 9.07
CA ARG A 66 -1.24 -15.31 9.89
C ARG A 66 -1.32 -16.73 9.34
N LYS A 67 -1.00 -16.97 8.06
CA LYS A 67 -1.02 -18.31 7.45
C LYS A 67 0.25 -19.11 7.73
N CYS A 68 1.43 -18.52 7.52
CA CYS A 68 2.71 -19.23 7.62
C CYS A 68 3.64 -18.74 8.73
N GLY A 69 3.27 -17.70 9.48
CA GLY A 69 4.10 -17.13 10.55
C GLY A 69 5.32 -16.34 10.06
N ALA A 70 5.58 -16.29 8.75
CA ALA A 70 6.70 -15.55 8.18
C ALA A 70 6.57 -14.03 8.44
N PRO A 71 7.68 -13.33 8.72
CA PRO A 71 7.67 -11.87 8.89
C PRO A 71 7.26 -11.18 7.58
N LEU A 72 6.32 -10.23 7.67
CA LEU A 72 5.85 -9.41 6.55
C LEU A 72 6.71 -8.14 6.36
N GLU A 73 7.65 -7.88 7.27
CA GLU A 73 8.64 -6.81 7.14
C GLU A 73 9.78 -7.27 6.23
N LYS A 74 9.61 -7.14 4.92
CA LYS A 74 10.78 -6.94 4.05
C LYS A 74 11.01 -5.44 3.93
N LYS A 75 12.18 -4.97 4.37
CA LYS A 75 12.68 -3.63 4.06
C LYS A 75 12.75 -3.53 2.53
N ALA A 76 11.89 -2.71 1.94
CA ALA A 76 12.17 -2.12 0.64
C ALA A 76 13.27 -1.07 0.83
#